data_AF-A0A656HBZ8-F1
#
_entry.id   AF-A0A656HBZ8-F1
#
_cell.length_a   1.000
_cell.length_b   1.000
_cell.length_c   1.000
_cell.angle_alpha   90.00
_cell.angle_beta   90.00
_cell.angle_gamma   90.00
#
_symmetry.space_group_name_H-M   'P 1'
#
loop_
_entity.id
_entity.type
_entity.pdbx_description
1 polymer ?
#
loop_
_entity_poly.entity_id
_entity_poly.type
_entity_poly.pdbx_seq_one_letter_code
_entity_poly.pdbx_strand_id
1 'polypeptide(L)'
;MTPLEKVEALYRELVVSYHEGEKREIRAASKLLMVALLHMKEHGGFGWQGLVEEYVIMLKNDPERFHAMLDSNRGETKRNGQAIH
;
A
#
# COMPACT_ATOMS: atom_id res chain seq x y z
N MET A 1 -7.53 9.26 -9.36
CA MET A 1 -6.54 8.77 -8.38
C MET A 1 -7.26 7.83 -7.43
N THR A 2 -6.93 6.54 -7.45
CA THR A 2 -7.43 5.54 -6.52
C THR A 2 -6.88 5.81 -5.11
N PRO A 3 -7.47 5.22 -4.05
CA PRO A 3 -6.89 5.26 -2.72
C PRO A 3 -5.43 4.79 -2.68
N LEU A 4 -5.09 3.72 -3.42
CA LEU A 4 -3.72 3.23 -3.52
C LEU A 4 -2.80 4.27 -4.16
N GLU A 5 -3.21 4.87 -5.28
CA GLU A 5 -2.42 5.91 -5.95
C GLU A 5 -2.17 7.13 -5.06
N LYS A 6 -3.10 7.47 -4.15
CA LYS A 6 -2.90 8.52 -3.13
C LYS A 6 -1.81 8.13 -2.13
N VAL A 7 -1.79 6.88 -1.66
CA VAL A 7 -0.74 6.37 -0.76
C VAL A 7 0.61 6.37 -1.46
N GLU A 8 0.66 5.97 -2.73
CA GLU A 8 1.89 6.03 -3.55
C GLU A 8 2.39 7.47 -3.76
N ALA A 9 1.48 8.43 -3.93
CA ALA A 9 1.84 9.84 -4.00
C ALA A 9 2.45 10.34 -2.68
N LEU A 10 1.81 10.02 -1.55
CA LEU A 10 2.34 10.35 -0.22
C LEU A 10 3.72 9.72 0.02
N TYR A 11 3.92 8.46 -0.40
CA TYR A 11 5.23 7.82 -0.32
C TYR A 11 6.30 8.62 -1.08
N ARG A 12 6.00 9.03 -2.32
CA ARG A 12 6.94 9.84 -3.12
C ARG A 12 7.25 11.18 -2.46
N GLU A 13 6.25 11.85 -1.90
CA GLU A 13 6.43 13.09 -1.15
C GLU A 13 7.35 12.91 0.07
N LEU A 14 7.15 11.83 0.84
CA LEU A 14 8.01 11.50 1.97
C LEU A 14 9.46 11.23 1.53
N VAL A 15 9.66 10.49 0.44
CA VAL A 15 11.00 10.22 -0.11
C VAL A 15 11.70 11.53 -0.49
N VAL A 16 11.00 12.45 -1.16
CA VAL A 16 11.55 13.76 -1.55
C VAL A 16 11.93 14.59 -0.32
N SER A 17 11.13 14.55 0.75
CA SER A 17 11.40 15.31 1.97
C SER A 17 12.73 14.93 2.65
N TYR A 18 13.17 13.68 2.48
CA TYR A 18 14.42 13.16 3.07
C TYR A 18 15.70 13.56 2.30
N HIS A 19 15.61 14.35 1.22
CA HIS A 19 16.75 14.86 0.43
C HIS A 19 17.78 13.75 0.07
N GLU A 20 19.08 13.97 0.31
CA GLU A 20 20.18 13.04 0.01
C GLU A 20 20.46 12.01 1.11
N GLY A 21 19.62 11.93 2.15
CA GLY A 21 19.87 10.99 3.24
C GLY A 21 19.82 9.55 2.75
N GLU A 22 20.88 8.77 3.00
CA GLU A 22 20.95 7.33 2.67
C GLU A 22 19.68 6.58 3.09
N LYS A 23 19.20 5.61 2.31
CA LYS A 23 18.03 4.76 2.65
C LYS A 23 16.71 5.54 2.87
N ARG A 24 16.54 6.70 2.22
CA ARG A 24 15.31 7.52 2.29
C ARG A 24 14.04 6.75 1.91
N GLU A 25 14.13 5.86 0.93
CA GLU A 25 13.03 4.99 0.48
C GLU A 25 12.59 4.06 1.62
N ILE A 26 13.54 3.40 2.27
CA ILE A 26 13.28 2.51 3.42
C ILE A 26 12.71 3.31 4.58
N ARG A 27 13.23 4.51 4.88
CA ARG A 27 12.68 5.37 5.94
C ARG A 27 11.23 5.77 5.67
N ALA A 28 10.93 6.25 4.46
CA ALA A 28 9.57 6.62 4.07
C ALA A 28 8.60 5.43 4.15
N ALA A 29 8.98 4.29 3.58
CA ALA A 29 8.19 3.06 3.63
C ALA A 29 7.96 2.59 5.07
N SER A 30 9.00 2.65 5.91
CA SER A 30 8.91 2.26 7.33
C SER A 30 7.93 3.16 8.10
N LYS A 31 7.94 4.49 7.84
CA LYS A 31 6.99 5.40 8.49
C LYS A 31 5.55 5.12 8.09
N LEU A 32 5.31 4.88 6.80
CA LEU A 32 3.98 4.49 6.33
C LEU A 32 3.53 3.16 6.96
N LEU A 33 4.42 2.17 7.02
CA LEU A 33 4.13 0.88 7.64
C LEU A 33 3.80 1.01 9.14
N MET A 34 4.56 1.81 9.89
CA MET A 34 4.29 2.04 11.32
C MET A 34 2.89 2.61 11.55
N VAL A 35 2.48 3.61 10.76
CA VAL A 35 1.15 4.22 10.86
C VAL A 35 0.07 3.22 10.42
N ALA A 36 0.29 2.48 9.33
CA ALA A 36 -0.65 1.47 8.85
C ALA A 36 -0.87 0.35 9.89
N LEU A 37 0.20 -0.14 10.54
CA LEU A 37 0.11 -1.16 11.59
C LEU A 37 -0.67 -0.65 12.82
N LEU A 38 -0.49 0.61 13.20
CA LEU A 38 -1.25 1.22 14.29
C LEU A 38 -2.75 1.20 14.00
N HIS A 39 -3.15 1.65 12.80
CA HIS A 39 -4.56 1.67 12.40
C HIS A 39 -5.14 0.27 12.15
N MET A 40 -4.36 -0.67 11.61
CA MET A 40 -4.79 -2.06 11.46
C MET A 40 -5.06 -2.70 12.82
N LYS A 41 -4.21 -2.46 13.82
CA LYS A 41 -4.44 -2.91 15.19
C LYS A 41 -5.70 -2.26 15.79
N GLU A 42 -5.91 -0.98 15.54
CA GLU A 42 -7.03 -0.22 16.11
C GLU A 42 -8.38 -0.59 15.49
N HIS A 43 -8.42 -0.84 14.18
CA HIS A 43 -9.68 -0.99 13.43
C HIS A 43 -9.89 -2.38 12.81
N GLY A 44 -8.88 -3.24 12.74
CA GLY A 44 -8.93 -4.51 11.99
C GLY A 44 -9.54 -5.70 12.75
N GLY A 45 -10.06 -5.51 13.96
CA GLY A 45 -10.67 -6.58 14.76
C GLY A 45 -9.72 -7.73 15.07
N PHE A 46 -10.20 -8.96 15.24
CA PHE A 46 -9.33 -10.11 15.57
C PHE A 46 -8.40 -10.56 14.42
N GLY A 47 -8.69 -10.17 13.16
CA GLY A 47 -8.02 -10.70 11.96
C GLY A 47 -6.83 -9.88 11.44
N TRP A 48 -6.52 -8.73 12.04
CA TRP A 48 -5.56 -7.79 11.45
C TRP A 48 -4.13 -8.36 11.32
N GLN A 49 -3.70 -9.19 12.27
CA GLN A 49 -2.36 -9.81 12.24
C GLN A 49 -2.25 -10.80 11.09
N GLY A 50 -3.27 -11.66 10.91
CA GLY A 50 -3.32 -12.62 9.81
C GLY A 50 -3.24 -11.94 8.45
N LEU A 51 -3.94 -10.82 8.28
CA LEU A 51 -3.88 -10.04 7.03
C LEU A 51 -2.46 -9.51 6.73
N VAL A 52 -1.75 -9.01 7.75
CA VAL A 52 -0.37 -8.54 7.59
C VAL A 52 0.56 -9.71 7.22
N GLU A 53 0.40 -10.85 7.90
CA GLU A 53 1.18 -12.06 7.63
C GLU A 53 0.94 -12.57 6.21
N GLU A 54 -0.31 -12.58 5.74
CA GLU A 54 -0.66 -12.97 4.37
C GLU A 54 0.06 -12.11 3.32
N TYR A 55 0.11 -10.79 3.50
CA TYR A 55 0.86 -9.92 2.59
C TYR A 55 2.36 -10.24 2.58
N VAL A 56 2.95 -10.51 3.74
CA VAL A 56 4.38 -10.88 3.84
C VAL A 56 4.64 -12.24 3.22
N ILE A 57 3.75 -13.22 3.42
CA ILE A 57 3.83 -14.55 2.82
C ILE A 57 3.71 -14.45 1.30
N MET A 58 2.77 -13.65 0.79
CA MET A 58 2.60 -13.41 -0.64
C MET A 58 3.86 -12.80 -1.26
N LEU A 59 4.44 -11.75 -0.65
CA LEU A 59 5.69 -11.15 -1.11
C LEU A 59 6.86 -12.15 -1.16
N LYS A 60 6.92 -13.11 -0.23
CA LYS A 60 7.98 -14.12 -0.18
C LYS A 60 7.79 -15.23 -1.22
N ASN A 61 6.55 -15.67 -1.43
CA ASN A 61 6.27 -16.89 -2.18
C ASN A 61 5.74 -16.63 -3.60
N ASP A 62 5.09 -15.50 -3.83
CA ASP A 62 4.43 -15.14 -5.10
C ASP A 62 4.39 -13.60 -5.30
N PRO A 63 5.56 -12.98 -5.56
CA PRO A 63 5.66 -11.53 -5.73
C PRO A 63 4.87 -11.02 -6.95
N GLU A 64 4.72 -11.83 -8.00
CA GLU A 64 3.94 -11.46 -9.19
C GLU A 64 2.46 -11.29 -8.85
N ARG A 65 1.90 -12.19 -8.03
CA ARG A 65 0.53 -12.03 -7.53
C ARG A 65 0.37 -10.77 -6.68
N PHE A 66 1.37 -10.43 -5.88
CA PHE A 66 1.35 -9.17 -5.11
C PHE A 66 1.33 -7.94 -6.04
N HIS A 67 2.12 -7.96 -7.11
CA HIS A 67 2.11 -6.91 -8.13
C HIS A 67 0.76 -6.83 -8.86
N ALA A 68 0.20 -7.96 -9.28
CA ALA A 68 -1.12 -7.99 -9.91
C ALA A 68 -2.24 -7.45 -9.00
N MET A 69 -2.15 -7.71 -7.69
CA MET A 69 -3.06 -7.14 -6.69
C MET A 69 -2.94 -5.61 -6.62
N LEU A 70 -1.72 -5.06 -6.62
CA LEU A 70 -1.50 -3.61 -6.66
C LEU A 70 -2.04 -2.99 -7.95
N ASP A 71 -1.79 -3.61 -9.11
CA ASP A 71 -2.26 -3.11 -10.40
C ASP A 71 -3.80 -3.09 -10.48
N SER A 72 -4.45 -4.10 -9.92
CA SER A 72 -5.91 -4.13 -9.82
C SER A 72 -6.44 -2.93 -9.02
N ASN A 73 -5.81 -2.62 -7.88
CA ASN A 73 -6.15 -1.47 -7.03
C ASN A 73 -5.84 -0.10 -7.67
N ARG A 74 -4.94 -0.04 -8.67
CA ARG A 74 -4.72 1.16 -9.50
C ARG A 74 -5.80 1.33 -10.58
N GLY A 75 -6.46 0.24 -11.00
CA GLY A 75 -7.43 0.23 -12.09
C GLY A 75 -8.91 0.40 -11.68
N GLU A 76 -9.28 0.08 -10.44
CA GLU A 76 -10.69 -0.01 -10.00
C GLU A 76 -11.52 1.28 -10.16
N THR A 77 -10.91 2.47 -10.19
CA THR A 77 -11.64 3.73 -10.42
C THR A 77 -12.11 3.91 -11.88
N LYS A 78 -11.60 3.14 -12.85
CA LYS A 78 -12.02 3.27 -14.26
C LYS A 78 -13.34 2.58 -14.59
N ARG A 79 -13.86 1.67 -13.74
CA ARG A 79 -15.03 0.83 -14.07
C ARG A 79 -16.38 1.36 -13.57
N ASN A 80 -16.41 2.39 -12.74
CA ASN A 80 -17.67 2.97 -12.22
C ASN A 80 -18.20 4.16 -13.05
N GLY A 81 -17.64 4.42 -14.24
CA GLY A 81 -18.02 5.55 -15.10
C GLY A 81 -18.74 5.19 -16.41
N GLN A 82 -19.02 3.91 -16.68
CA GLN A 82 -19.83 3.52 -17.84
C GLN A 82 -21.20 3.04 -17.37
N ALA A 83 -22.15 3.97 -17.33
CA ALA A 83 -23.56 3.63 -17.41
C ALA A 83 -23.79 2.90 -18.73
N ILE A 84 -24.27 1.65 -18.64
CA ILE A 84 -24.85 0.95 -19.78
C ILE A 84 -26.24 1.55 -19.98
N HIS A 85 -26.38 2.37 -21.02
CA HIS A 85 -27.64 2.63 -21.71
C HIS A 85 -27.37 2.76 -23.20
#